data_AF-A0A8H4T186-F1
#
_entry.id   AF-A0A8H4T186-F1
#
_cell.length_a   1.000
_cell.length_b   1.000
_cell.length_c   1.000
_cell.angle_alpha   90.00
_cell.angle_beta   90.00
_cell.angle_gamma   90.00
#
_symmetry.space_group_name_H-M   'P 1'
#
loop_
_entity.id
_entity.type
_entity.pdbx_description
1 polymer ?
#
loop_
_entity_poly.entity_id
_entity_poly.type
_entity_poly.pdbx_seq_one_letter_code
_entity_poly.pdbx_strand_id
1 'polypeptide(L)'
;LLYCVPQNRFQNHFATGRLSLQETIYSHCAWVFIQQFLNRLGSEYTSLTALLDSNNSVHAELLSKIKKRLRTETFTSDYIFEIINKYPDLIHKLYLDFASTHYVQTGDPQDDFLPTLSYLRLQVDEILDDAKLKELISRTAANEHDEMVLTAFRTFNRAILKTNFYTPTKVALSFRLHPDFLPEHEYPQRLYGMFLVISSEFRGFHLRFRDIARGGIRIVKSRNNEAYSINARSLFDENYNLANTQQRKNKDIPEGGAKGVILLDVDHQDKARVAFEKYID
;
A
#
# COMPACT_ATOMS: atom_id res chain seq x y z
N LEU A 1 15.96 -6.34 -5.61
CA LEU A 1 14.59 -6.26 -6.17
C LEU A 1 14.00 -7.64 -6.44
N LEU A 2 14.54 -8.41 -7.40
CA LEU A 2 14.06 -9.79 -7.67
C LEU A 2 14.16 -10.70 -6.43
N TYR A 3 15.18 -10.52 -5.58
CA TYR A 3 15.31 -11.25 -4.31
C TYR A 3 14.21 -10.92 -3.29
N CYS A 4 13.68 -9.69 -3.29
CA CYS A 4 12.67 -9.24 -2.34
C CYS A 4 11.28 -9.76 -2.73
N VAL A 5 10.95 -9.70 -4.03
CA VAL A 5 9.65 -10.13 -4.57
C VAL A 5 9.89 -10.91 -5.89
N PRO A 6 10.35 -12.17 -5.80
CA PRO A 6 10.68 -12.98 -6.98
C PRO A 6 9.43 -13.35 -7.77
N GLN A 7 8.34 -13.63 -7.08
CA GLN A 7 7.04 -13.98 -7.66
C GLN A 7 6.11 -12.77 -7.64
N ASN A 8 6.45 -11.74 -8.41
CA ASN A 8 5.56 -10.58 -8.53
C ASN A 8 4.41 -10.90 -9.49
N ARG A 9 3.21 -10.38 -9.18
CA ARG A 9 1.98 -10.63 -9.95
C ARG A 9 2.08 -10.22 -11.43
N PHE A 10 2.97 -9.27 -11.77
CA PHE A 10 3.09 -8.68 -13.10
C PHE A 10 4.27 -9.21 -13.91
N GLN A 11 4.86 -10.35 -13.51
CA GLN A 11 6.04 -10.94 -14.15
C GLN A 11 5.85 -11.22 -15.65
N ASN A 12 4.62 -11.47 -16.11
CA ASN A 12 4.31 -11.66 -17.53
C ASN A 12 4.66 -10.42 -18.38
N HIS A 13 4.49 -9.20 -17.85
CA HIS A 13 4.90 -7.99 -18.55
C HIS A 13 6.42 -7.86 -18.67
N PHE A 14 7.16 -8.36 -17.67
CA PHE A 14 8.62 -8.44 -17.75
C PHE A 14 9.08 -9.49 -18.76
N ALA A 15 8.50 -10.68 -18.73
CA ALA A 15 8.83 -11.75 -19.66
C ALA A 15 8.56 -11.38 -21.14
N THR A 16 7.55 -10.55 -21.39
CA THR A 16 7.18 -10.06 -22.74
C THR A 16 7.88 -8.75 -23.12
N GLY A 17 8.70 -8.17 -22.23
CA GLY A 17 9.42 -6.92 -22.48
C GLY A 17 8.56 -5.64 -22.46
N ARG A 18 7.28 -5.74 -22.09
CA ARG A 18 6.38 -4.57 -22.00
C ARG A 18 6.72 -3.67 -20.82
N LEU A 19 7.11 -4.26 -19.69
CA LEU A 19 7.57 -3.54 -18.50
C LEU A 19 8.96 -4.07 -18.10
N SER A 20 9.78 -3.21 -17.52
CA SER A 20 11.03 -3.55 -16.85
C SER A 20 10.77 -4.23 -15.50
N LEU A 21 11.81 -4.85 -14.95
CA LEU A 21 11.72 -5.47 -13.63
C LEU A 21 11.32 -4.46 -12.54
N GLN A 22 11.84 -3.24 -12.60
CA GLN A 22 11.52 -2.18 -11.64
C GLN A 22 10.03 -1.81 -11.72
N GLU A 23 9.50 -1.63 -12.93
CA GLU A 23 8.08 -1.33 -13.15
C GLU A 23 7.18 -2.45 -12.62
N THR A 24 7.47 -3.71 -12.92
CA THR A 24 6.64 -4.83 -12.44
C THR A 24 6.60 -4.96 -10.91
N ILE A 25 7.73 -4.73 -10.23
CA ILE A 25 7.80 -4.74 -8.76
C ILE A 25 7.11 -3.51 -8.16
N TYR A 26 7.28 -2.34 -8.78
CA TYR A 26 6.53 -1.14 -8.42
C TYR A 26 5.01 -1.38 -8.51
N SER A 27 4.52 -1.93 -9.63
CA SER A 27 3.11 -2.29 -9.82
C SER A 27 2.63 -3.27 -8.76
N HIS A 28 3.45 -4.25 -8.38
CA HIS A 28 3.09 -5.18 -7.31
C HIS A 28 2.92 -4.46 -5.96
N CYS A 29 3.85 -3.56 -5.60
CA CYS A 29 3.76 -2.80 -4.35
C CYS A 29 2.54 -1.87 -4.33
N ALA A 30 2.31 -1.16 -5.43
CA ALA A 30 1.14 -0.31 -5.61
C ALA A 30 -0.16 -1.12 -5.55
N TRP A 31 -0.22 -2.30 -6.18
CA TRP A 31 -1.37 -3.20 -6.10
C TRP A 31 -1.69 -3.61 -4.64
N VAL A 32 -0.67 -3.93 -3.82
CA VAL A 32 -0.86 -4.22 -2.39
C VAL A 32 -1.45 -3.01 -1.66
N PHE A 33 -0.94 -1.81 -1.95
CA PHE A 33 -1.46 -0.56 -1.37
C PHE A 33 -2.92 -0.30 -1.80
N ILE A 34 -3.23 -0.39 -3.09
CA ILE A 34 -4.54 -0.10 -3.66
C ILE A 34 -5.58 -1.07 -3.11
N GLN A 35 -5.26 -2.37 -3.04
CA GLN A 35 -6.12 -3.38 -2.42
C GLN A 35 -6.53 -3.00 -0.99
N GLN A 36 -5.63 -2.36 -0.25
CA GLN A 36 -5.86 -1.97 1.14
C GLN A 36 -6.66 -0.68 1.30
N PHE A 37 -6.59 0.26 0.33
CA PHE A 37 -7.12 1.62 0.48
C PHE A 37 -8.15 2.05 -0.55
N LEU A 38 -8.45 1.25 -1.57
CA LEU A 38 -9.44 1.62 -2.59
C LEU A 38 -10.89 1.43 -2.13
N ASN A 39 -11.19 0.34 -1.43
CA ASN A 39 -12.55 0.04 -0.93
C ASN A 39 -12.92 0.82 0.35
N ARG A 40 -12.59 2.11 0.43
CA ARG A 40 -12.89 2.95 1.60
C ARG A 40 -14.28 3.58 1.48
N LEU A 41 -14.88 3.90 2.62
CA LEU A 41 -16.24 4.45 2.64
C LEU A 41 -16.19 5.88 2.13
N GLY A 42 -16.97 6.16 1.09
CA GLY A 42 -17.08 7.50 0.49
C GLY A 42 -17.82 8.50 1.38
N SER A 43 -17.92 9.73 0.88
CA SER A 43 -18.72 10.81 1.49
C SER A 43 -20.16 10.42 1.76
N GLU A 44 -20.73 9.53 0.94
CA GLU A 44 -22.10 9.03 1.01
C GLU A 44 -22.35 8.27 2.31
N TYR A 45 -21.39 7.45 2.75
CA TYR A 45 -21.49 6.75 4.04
C TYR A 45 -21.43 7.73 5.21
N THR A 46 -20.63 8.78 5.10
CA THR A 46 -20.52 9.83 6.13
C THR A 46 -21.84 10.59 6.25
N SER A 47 -22.42 10.99 5.12
CA SER A 47 -23.75 11.62 5.07
C SER A 47 -24.83 10.72 5.65
N LEU A 48 -24.82 9.42 5.31
CA LEU A 48 -25.76 8.45 5.87
C LEU A 48 -25.58 8.30 7.39
N THR A 49 -24.34 8.26 7.87
CA THR A 49 -24.04 8.18 9.31
C THR A 49 -24.54 9.43 10.05
N ALA A 50 -24.38 10.62 9.46
CA ALA A 50 -24.84 11.87 10.06
C ALA A 50 -26.38 11.97 10.18
N LEU A 51 -27.11 11.28 9.30
CA LEU A 51 -28.58 11.25 9.31
C LEU A 51 -29.17 10.21 10.28
N LEU A 52 -28.37 9.23 10.74
CA LEU A 52 -28.85 8.12 11.56
C LEU A 52 -28.53 8.33 13.04
N ASP A 53 -29.50 8.00 13.90
CA ASP A 53 -29.29 8.04 15.36
C ASP A 53 -28.33 6.94 15.83
N SER A 54 -27.15 7.37 16.30
CA SER A 54 -26.10 6.50 16.83
C SER A 54 -26.45 5.77 18.13
N ASN A 55 -27.46 6.23 18.87
CA ASN A 55 -27.93 5.58 20.10
C ASN A 55 -28.93 4.45 19.83
N ASN A 56 -29.40 4.32 18.59
CA ASN A 56 -30.31 3.27 18.17
C ASN A 56 -29.53 2.02 17.73
N SER A 57 -29.68 0.92 18.46
CA SER A 57 -28.97 -0.34 18.20
C SER A 57 -29.29 -0.93 16.82
N VAL A 58 -30.50 -0.73 16.30
CA VAL A 58 -30.91 -1.21 14.97
C VAL A 58 -30.20 -0.42 13.87
N HIS A 59 -30.10 0.90 14.03
CA HIS A 59 -29.38 1.76 13.08
C HIS A 59 -27.88 1.46 13.07
N ALA A 60 -27.29 1.23 14.25
CA ALA A 60 -25.88 0.86 14.37
C ALA A 60 -25.58 -0.49 13.67
N GLU A 61 -26.45 -1.49 13.84
CA GLU A 61 -26.29 -2.79 13.16
C GLU A 61 -26.43 -2.65 11.64
N LEU A 62 -27.41 -1.88 11.16
CA LEU A 62 -27.63 -1.62 9.74
C LEU A 62 -26.41 -0.92 9.11
N LEU A 63 -25.90 0.14 9.76
CA LEU A 63 -24.69 0.84 9.33
C LEU A 63 -23.49 -0.11 9.25
N SER A 64 -23.31 -0.98 10.25
CA SER A 64 -22.24 -1.97 10.24
C SER A 64 -22.37 -2.96 9.07
N LYS A 65 -23.59 -3.38 8.72
CA LYS A 65 -23.84 -4.26 7.56
C LYS A 65 -23.56 -3.55 6.24
N ILE A 66 -24.03 -2.31 6.06
CA ILE A 66 -23.79 -1.50 4.87
C ILE A 66 -22.29 -1.23 4.69
N LYS A 67 -21.61 -0.81 5.77
CA LYS A 67 -20.17 -0.62 5.82
C LYS A 67 -19.42 -1.88 5.36
N LYS A 68 -19.82 -3.05 5.88
CA LYS A 68 -19.21 -4.32 5.49
C LYS A 68 -19.40 -4.57 3.99
N ARG A 69 -20.62 -4.41 3.47
CA ARG A 69 -20.93 -4.69 2.05
C ARG A 69 -20.15 -3.78 1.09
N LEU A 70 -20.16 -2.47 1.34
CA LEU A 70 -19.42 -1.49 0.52
C LEU A 70 -17.91 -1.76 0.48
N ARG A 71 -17.36 -2.28 1.58
CA ARG A 71 -15.93 -2.61 1.66
C ARG A 71 -15.56 -3.93 0.99
N THR A 72 -16.53 -4.82 0.77
CA THR A 72 -16.26 -6.18 0.29
C THR A 72 -16.56 -6.42 -1.19
N GLU A 73 -17.40 -5.60 -1.82
CA GLU A 73 -18.01 -5.95 -3.13
C GLU A 73 -17.53 -5.12 -4.33
N THR A 74 -16.86 -3.97 -4.16
CA THR A 74 -16.55 -3.09 -5.30
C THR A 74 -15.24 -3.45 -6.02
N PHE A 75 -14.10 -3.51 -5.31
CA PHE A 75 -12.80 -3.80 -5.92
C PHE A 75 -12.14 -5.04 -5.31
N THR A 76 -12.27 -6.19 -5.97
CA THR A 76 -11.57 -7.41 -5.55
C THR A 76 -10.09 -7.36 -5.91
N SER A 77 -9.30 -8.21 -5.24
CA SER A 77 -7.88 -8.43 -5.52
C SER A 77 -7.59 -8.65 -7.00
N ASP A 78 -8.38 -9.54 -7.62
CA ASP A 78 -8.20 -9.97 -9.00
C ASP A 78 -8.71 -8.91 -9.98
N TYR A 79 -9.79 -8.20 -9.64
CA TYR A 79 -10.29 -7.12 -10.48
C TYR A 79 -9.29 -5.95 -10.58
N ILE A 80 -8.68 -5.54 -9.46
CA ILE A 80 -7.60 -4.53 -9.49
C ILE A 80 -6.42 -5.04 -10.32
N PHE A 81 -6.07 -6.32 -10.20
CA PHE A 81 -4.99 -6.93 -10.98
C PHE A 81 -5.30 -6.90 -12.49
N GLU A 82 -6.50 -7.28 -12.91
CA GLU A 82 -6.94 -7.23 -14.31
C GLU A 82 -6.88 -5.81 -14.88
N ILE A 83 -7.34 -4.81 -14.11
CA ILE A 83 -7.25 -3.39 -14.51
C ILE A 83 -5.80 -3.00 -14.72
N ILE A 84 -4.89 -3.31 -13.79
CA ILE A 84 -3.47 -2.92 -13.93
C ILE A 84 -2.83 -3.55 -15.17
N ASN A 85 -3.12 -4.82 -15.48
CA ASN A 85 -2.57 -5.50 -16.67
C ASN A 85 -3.04 -4.89 -17.99
N LYS A 86 -4.19 -4.21 -18.00
CA LYS A 86 -4.76 -3.56 -19.19
C LYS A 86 -3.99 -2.31 -19.61
N TYR A 87 -3.27 -1.65 -18.69
CA TYR A 87 -2.67 -0.33 -18.93
C TYR A 87 -1.14 -0.28 -18.70
N PRO A 88 -0.32 -1.14 -19.33
CA PRO A 88 1.12 -1.16 -19.10
C PRO A 88 1.80 0.18 -19.42
N ASP A 89 1.38 0.88 -20.48
CA ASP A 89 1.98 2.16 -20.87
C ASP A 89 1.73 3.25 -19.83
N LEU A 90 0.55 3.25 -19.21
CA LEU A 90 0.21 4.19 -18.15
C LEU A 90 0.94 3.85 -16.84
N ILE A 91 1.10 2.56 -16.54
CA ILE A 91 1.92 2.08 -15.43
C ILE A 91 3.38 2.53 -15.59
N HIS A 92 3.91 2.50 -16.81
CA HIS A 92 5.23 3.04 -17.10
C HIS A 92 5.32 4.54 -16.77
N LYS A 93 4.34 5.36 -17.20
CA LYS A 93 4.32 6.80 -16.86
C LYS A 93 4.17 7.07 -15.36
N LEU A 94 3.34 6.29 -14.65
CA LEU A 94 3.21 6.37 -13.19
C LEU A 94 4.50 5.96 -12.46
N TYR A 95 5.22 4.98 -13.01
CA TYR A 95 6.52 4.59 -12.50
C TYR A 95 7.58 5.69 -12.72
N LEU A 96 7.57 6.39 -13.86
CA LEU A 96 8.50 7.50 -14.10
C LEU A 96 8.34 8.63 -13.06
N ASP A 97 7.10 8.97 -12.70
CA ASP A 97 6.82 9.93 -11.63
C ASP A 97 7.38 9.45 -10.27
N PHE A 98 7.10 8.20 -9.89
CA PHE A 98 7.67 7.58 -8.69
C PHE A 98 9.20 7.61 -8.69
N ALA A 99 9.81 7.23 -9.80
CA ALA A 99 11.25 7.14 -9.94
C ALA A 99 11.91 8.52 -9.96
N SER A 100 11.32 9.52 -10.60
CA SER A 100 11.84 10.90 -10.59
C SER A 100 11.97 11.46 -9.18
N THR A 101 11.05 11.10 -8.29
CA THR A 101 11.03 11.56 -6.89
C THR A 101 12.06 10.81 -6.02
N HIS A 102 12.22 9.49 -6.24
CA HIS A 102 12.94 8.62 -5.29
C HIS A 102 14.28 8.08 -5.80
N TYR A 103 14.57 8.15 -7.10
CA TYR A 103 15.84 7.69 -7.68
C TYR A 103 16.99 8.67 -7.39
N VAL A 104 16.70 9.97 -7.33
CA VAL A 104 17.71 11.04 -7.21
C VAL A 104 18.21 11.22 -5.77
N GLN A 105 17.53 10.68 -4.77
CA GLN A 105 17.87 10.91 -3.35
C GLN A 105 18.96 9.99 -2.78
N THR A 106 19.55 9.10 -3.58
CA THR A 106 20.50 8.08 -3.09
C THR A 106 21.95 8.23 -3.55
N GLY A 107 22.33 9.27 -4.30
CA GLY A 107 23.67 9.39 -4.87
C GLY A 107 24.63 10.28 -4.07
N ASP A 108 25.61 9.67 -3.40
CA ASP A 108 26.95 10.26 -3.24
C ASP A 108 27.61 10.25 -4.65
N PRO A 109 28.17 11.36 -5.17
CA PRO A 109 28.75 11.43 -6.52
C PRO A 109 29.92 10.45 -6.82
N GLN A 110 30.34 9.62 -5.85
CA GLN A 110 31.38 8.59 -6.03
C GLN A 110 30.84 7.16 -6.23
N ASP A 111 29.51 6.93 -6.14
CA ASP A 111 28.97 5.59 -6.36
C ASP A 111 28.89 5.28 -7.86
N ASP A 112 29.80 4.40 -8.32
CA ASP A 112 29.94 3.84 -9.69
C ASP A 112 28.74 2.94 -10.09
N PHE A 113 27.51 3.34 -9.76
CA PHE A 113 26.32 2.61 -10.16
C PHE A 113 26.06 2.83 -11.66
N LEU A 114 26.29 1.78 -12.45
CA LEU A 114 25.88 1.74 -13.84
C LEU A 114 24.40 2.14 -13.95
N PRO A 115 24.04 3.10 -14.83
CA PRO A 115 22.66 3.52 -15.00
C PRO A 115 21.80 2.31 -15.40
N THR A 116 20.77 2.01 -14.60
CA THR A 116 19.85 0.92 -14.94
C THR A 116 19.12 1.26 -16.25
N LEU A 117 18.65 0.25 -17.01
CA LEU A 117 17.83 0.50 -18.21
C LEU A 117 16.63 1.41 -17.92
N SER A 118 16.06 1.31 -16.72
CA SER A 118 14.99 2.18 -16.22
C SER A 118 15.46 3.64 -16.01
N TYR A 119 16.70 3.85 -15.57
CA TYR A 119 17.31 5.18 -15.52
C TYR A 119 17.57 5.77 -16.89
N LEU A 120 18.03 4.95 -17.84
CA LEU A 120 18.19 5.40 -19.22
C LEU A 120 16.84 5.79 -19.83
N ARG A 121 15.75 5.06 -19.53
CA ARG A 121 14.39 5.43 -19.94
C ARG A 121 13.89 6.72 -19.29
N LEU A 122 14.20 6.96 -18.01
CA LEU A 122 13.92 8.23 -17.33
C LEU A 122 14.56 9.44 -18.04
N GLN A 123 15.68 9.25 -18.73
CA GLN A 123 16.34 10.32 -19.48
C GLN A 123 15.73 10.55 -20.88
N VAL A 124 15.00 9.57 -21.42
CA VAL A 124 14.44 9.61 -22.78
C VAL A 124 12.96 10.02 -22.78
N ASP A 125 12.20 9.54 -21.80
CA ASP A 125 10.76 9.75 -21.73
C ASP A 125 10.38 11.03 -20.96
N GLU A 126 9.37 11.77 -21.45
CA GLU A 126 8.80 12.91 -20.71
C GLU A 126 8.24 12.45 -19.35
N ILE A 127 8.74 13.04 -18.27
CA ILE A 127 8.19 12.91 -16.93
C ILE A 127 7.00 13.86 -16.81
N LEU A 128 5.82 13.29 -16.60
CA LEU A 128 4.57 14.04 -16.45
C LEU A 128 4.38 14.45 -14.99
N ASP A 129 3.94 15.69 -14.77
CA ASP A 129 3.53 16.14 -13.45
C ASP A 129 2.19 15.51 -13.01
N ASP A 130 1.85 15.66 -11.72
CA ASP A 130 0.64 15.06 -11.13
C ASP A 130 -0.68 15.52 -11.81
N ALA A 131 -0.73 16.75 -12.35
CA ALA A 131 -1.91 17.26 -13.02
C ALA A 131 -2.07 16.65 -14.42
N LYS A 132 -0.98 16.58 -15.18
CA LYS A 132 -0.92 15.90 -16.49
C LYS A 132 -1.21 14.41 -16.35
N LEU A 133 -0.69 13.75 -15.32
CA LEU A 133 -1.00 12.34 -15.04
C LEU A 133 -2.49 12.14 -14.76
N LYS A 134 -3.13 13.06 -14.02
CA LYS A 134 -4.58 13.03 -13.81
C LYS A 134 -5.33 13.07 -15.14
N GLU A 135 -5.01 14.06 -15.98
CA GLU A 135 -5.65 14.25 -17.27
C GLU A 135 -5.43 13.05 -18.20
N LEU A 136 -4.22 12.50 -18.22
CA LEU A 136 -3.90 11.30 -18.99
C LEU A 136 -4.74 10.09 -18.54
N ILE A 137 -4.88 9.89 -17.22
CA ILE A 137 -5.72 8.81 -16.66
C ILE A 137 -7.17 9.00 -17.12
N SER A 138 -7.75 10.18 -16.91
CA SER A 138 -9.16 10.44 -17.25
C SER A 138 -9.44 10.30 -18.76
N ARG A 139 -8.45 10.54 -19.62
CA ARG A 139 -8.56 10.32 -21.08
C ARG A 139 -8.41 8.87 -21.51
N THR A 140 -7.59 8.09 -20.80
CA THR A 140 -7.18 6.73 -21.21
C THR A 140 -8.04 5.65 -20.55
N ALA A 141 -8.51 5.88 -19.33
CA ALA A 141 -9.33 4.94 -18.60
C ALA A 141 -10.65 4.68 -19.33
N ALA A 142 -10.99 3.40 -19.51
CA ALA A 142 -12.20 3.02 -20.23
C ALA A 142 -13.49 3.25 -19.42
N ASN A 143 -13.39 3.32 -18.10
CA ASN A 143 -14.53 3.49 -17.18
C ASN A 143 -14.05 4.07 -15.84
N GLU A 144 -15.00 4.43 -14.98
CA GLU A 144 -14.73 5.01 -13.66
C GLU A 144 -13.92 4.09 -12.74
N HIS A 145 -14.15 2.79 -12.75
CA HIS A 145 -13.41 1.83 -11.92
C HIS A 145 -11.92 1.76 -12.33
N ASP A 146 -11.65 1.74 -13.63
CA ASP A 146 -10.30 1.78 -14.18
C ASP A 146 -9.61 3.10 -13.75
N GLU A 147 -10.30 4.23 -13.87
CA GLU A 147 -9.80 5.56 -13.45
C GLU A 147 -9.52 5.62 -11.94
N MET A 148 -10.37 5.03 -11.10
CA MET A 148 -10.18 4.97 -9.65
C MET A 148 -8.91 4.18 -9.27
N VAL A 149 -8.69 3.00 -9.87
CA VAL A 149 -7.49 2.18 -9.63
C VAL A 149 -6.23 2.94 -10.06
N LEU A 150 -6.24 3.55 -11.24
CA LEU A 150 -5.10 4.29 -11.78
C LEU A 150 -4.83 5.58 -10.98
N THR A 151 -5.87 6.25 -10.49
CA THR A 151 -5.73 7.41 -9.59
C THR A 151 -5.16 7.00 -8.22
N ALA A 152 -5.42 5.78 -7.77
CA ALA A 152 -4.85 5.27 -6.53
C ALA A 152 -3.32 5.05 -6.64
N PHE A 153 -2.76 4.81 -7.83
CA PHE A 153 -1.30 4.84 -8.04
C PHE A 153 -0.72 6.24 -7.77
N ARG A 154 -1.37 7.30 -8.25
CA ARG A 154 -0.94 8.68 -7.95
C ARG A 154 -0.97 8.97 -6.44
N THR A 155 -2.02 8.47 -5.77
CA THR A 155 -2.11 8.56 -4.30
C THR A 155 -0.97 7.82 -3.63
N PHE A 156 -0.61 6.63 -4.10
CA PHE A 156 0.53 5.86 -3.61
C PHE A 156 1.84 6.65 -3.77
N ASN A 157 2.14 7.14 -4.98
CA ASN A 157 3.36 7.91 -5.25
C ASN A 157 3.47 9.12 -4.33
N ARG A 158 2.43 9.96 -4.28
CA ARG A 158 2.40 11.17 -3.45
C ARG A 158 2.53 10.88 -1.96
N ALA A 159 1.99 9.75 -1.50
CA ALA A 159 2.05 9.39 -0.10
C ALA A 159 3.45 8.94 0.34
N ILE A 160 4.31 8.47 -0.56
CA ILE A 160 5.63 7.95 -0.18
C ILE A 160 6.57 9.11 0.17
N LEU A 161 6.96 9.15 1.44
CA LEU A 161 7.97 10.09 1.94
C LEU A 161 9.38 9.55 1.72
N LYS A 162 9.57 8.25 1.95
CA LYS A 162 10.87 7.56 1.81
C LYS A 162 10.65 6.10 1.43
N THR A 163 11.56 5.55 0.64
CA THR A 163 11.55 4.13 0.29
C THR A 163 12.97 3.59 0.11
N ASN A 164 13.16 2.31 0.41
CA ASN A 164 14.40 1.60 0.11
C ASN A 164 14.42 1.01 -1.32
N PHE A 165 13.45 1.32 -2.18
CA PHE A 165 13.26 0.68 -3.49
C PHE A 165 14.53 0.66 -4.36
N TYR A 166 15.34 1.72 -4.33
CA TYR A 166 16.57 1.86 -5.14
C TYR A 166 17.87 1.45 -4.43
N THR A 167 17.81 1.05 -3.15
CA THR A 167 19.00 0.58 -2.42
C THR A 167 19.54 -0.75 -2.99
N PRO A 168 20.86 -1.00 -3.02
CA PRO A 168 21.37 -2.25 -3.58
C PRO A 168 21.05 -3.47 -2.69
N THR A 169 21.34 -3.37 -1.39
CA THR A 169 21.23 -4.44 -0.42
C THR A 169 19.95 -4.30 0.39
N LYS A 170 18.97 -5.18 0.15
CA LYS A 170 17.72 -5.24 0.90
C LYS A 170 17.06 -6.61 0.80
N VAL A 171 16.37 -7.00 1.87
CA VAL A 171 15.63 -8.27 1.95
C VAL A 171 14.12 -8.09 1.80
N ALA A 172 13.60 -6.87 2.02
CA ALA A 172 12.22 -6.47 1.84
C ALA A 172 12.11 -5.06 1.25
N LEU A 173 10.94 -4.71 0.71
CA LEU A 173 10.61 -3.38 0.22
C LEU A 173 9.82 -2.63 1.27
N SER A 174 10.28 -1.43 1.60
CA SER A 174 9.71 -0.62 2.67
C SER A 174 9.37 0.78 2.14
N PHE A 175 8.19 1.26 2.51
CA PHE A 175 7.65 2.56 2.12
C PHE A 175 7.16 3.28 3.36
N ARG A 176 7.78 4.40 3.71
CA ARG A 176 7.27 5.34 4.72
C ARG A 176 6.24 6.24 4.04
N LEU A 177 5.00 6.17 4.50
CA LEU A 177 3.85 6.85 3.91
C LEU A 177 3.39 8.03 4.79
N HIS A 178 2.96 9.11 4.15
CA HIS A 178 2.18 10.18 4.78
C HIS A 178 0.71 9.76 4.83
N PRO A 179 0.06 9.75 6.01
CA PRO A 179 -1.28 9.18 6.18
C PRO A 179 -2.44 10.09 5.73
N ASP A 180 -2.17 11.22 5.06
CA ASP A 180 -3.21 12.23 4.73
C ASP A 180 -4.30 11.74 3.77
N PHE A 181 -4.04 10.67 3.03
CA PHE A 181 -5.06 10.05 2.18
C PHE A 181 -6.07 9.21 2.98
N LEU A 182 -5.84 8.99 4.28
CA LEU A 182 -6.76 8.23 5.13
C LEU A 182 -7.94 9.12 5.54
N PRO A 183 -9.19 8.62 5.41
CA PRO A 183 -10.36 9.38 5.81
C PRO A 183 -10.43 9.55 7.34
N GLU A 184 -10.52 10.80 7.82
CA GLU A 184 -10.56 11.12 9.25
C GLU A 184 -11.73 10.46 9.99
N HIS A 185 -12.88 10.29 9.32
CA HIS A 185 -14.04 9.64 9.93
C HIS A 185 -13.81 8.14 10.21
N GLU A 186 -12.93 7.47 9.47
CA GLU A 186 -12.51 6.09 9.77
C GLU A 186 -11.31 6.05 10.71
N TYR A 187 -10.41 7.03 10.59
CA TYR A 187 -9.13 7.11 11.30
C TYR A 187 -8.98 8.45 12.02
N PRO A 188 -9.75 8.69 13.09
CA PRO A 188 -9.85 10.00 13.74
C PRO A 188 -8.55 10.44 14.41
N GLN A 189 -7.71 9.49 14.80
CA GLN A 189 -6.41 9.79 15.36
C GLN A 189 -5.37 9.65 14.26
N ARG A 190 -4.77 10.77 13.87
CA ARG A 190 -3.75 10.77 12.83
C ARG A 190 -2.50 10.02 13.28
N LEU A 191 -1.93 9.24 12.36
CA LEU A 191 -0.66 8.55 12.57
C LEU A 191 0.50 9.53 12.43
N TYR A 192 1.54 9.35 13.23
CA TYR A 192 2.82 10.04 13.04
C TYR A 192 3.68 9.32 11.98
N GLY A 193 3.67 7.99 12.02
CA GLY A 193 4.45 7.16 11.11
C GLY A 193 3.64 5.98 10.61
N MET A 194 3.64 5.80 9.29
CA MET A 194 3.02 4.67 8.61
C MET A 194 4.05 4.03 7.69
N PHE A 195 4.29 2.74 7.85
CA PHE A 195 5.21 1.99 7.01
C PHE A 195 4.49 0.80 6.40
N LEU A 196 4.62 0.63 5.09
CA LEU A 196 4.23 -0.56 4.36
C LEU A 196 5.50 -1.36 4.05
N VAL A 197 5.53 -2.64 4.44
CA VAL A 197 6.66 -3.54 4.21
C VAL A 197 6.19 -4.76 3.43
N ILE A 198 6.88 -5.09 2.34
CA ILE A 198 6.51 -6.15 1.41
C ILE A 198 7.73 -7.03 1.11
N SER A 199 7.56 -8.34 1.25
CA SER A 199 8.52 -9.37 0.85
C SER A 199 7.77 -10.53 0.19
N SER A 200 8.48 -11.52 -0.35
CA SER A 200 7.87 -12.73 -0.92
C SER A 200 7.04 -13.50 0.11
N GLU A 201 7.47 -13.52 1.37
CA GLU A 201 6.82 -14.28 2.43
C GLU A 201 5.67 -13.54 3.12
N PHE A 202 5.58 -12.22 2.96
CA PHE A 202 4.62 -11.43 3.72
C PHE A 202 4.33 -10.05 3.13
N ARG A 203 3.21 -9.49 3.58
CA ARG A 203 2.93 -8.05 3.54
C ARG A 203 2.59 -7.57 4.93
N GLY A 204 2.99 -6.37 5.30
CA GLY A 204 2.80 -5.88 6.65
C GLY A 204 2.79 -4.37 6.76
N PHE A 205 2.26 -3.90 7.89
CA PHE A 205 2.31 -2.50 8.26
C PHE A 205 3.07 -2.32 9.57
N HIS A 206 3.63 -1.12 9.76
CA HIS A 206 4.08 -0.62 11.04
C HIS A 206 3.47 0.76 11.26
N LEU A 207 2.71 0.93 12.33
CA LEU A 207 1.99 2.17 12.61
C LEU A 207 2.46 2.76 13.94
N ARG A 208 2.69 4.07 13.97
CA ARG A 208 3.12 4.84 15.15
C ARG A 208 2.25 6.09 15.30
N PHE A 209 1.83 6.37 16.52
CA PHE A 209 1.04 7.57 16.85
C PHE A 209 1.87 8.75 17.36
N ARG A 210 3.16 8.54 17.64
CA ARG A 210 4.14 9.58 18.01
C ARG A 210 5.49 9.25 17.40
N ASP A 211 6.40 10.22 17.44
CA ASP A 211 7.78 10.06 17.00
C ASP A 211 8.50 8.97 17.79
N ILE A 212 8.55 9.14 19.12
CA ILE A 212 8.97 8.11 20.05
C ILE A 212 7.73 7.27 20.40
N ALA A 213 7.70 6.02 19.94
CA ALA A 213 6.57 5.12 20.17
C ALA A 213 7.04 3.69 20.42
N ARG A 214 6.25 2.92 21.18
CA ARG A 214 6.53 1.53 21.53
C ARG A 214 5.35 0.62 21.23
N GLY A 215 5.66 -0.61 20.83
CA GLY A 215 4.66 -1.59 20.43
C GLY A 215 5.28 -2.90 19.99
N GLY A 216 4.54 -3.99 20.17
CA GLY A 216 4.95 -5.31 19.66
C GLY A 216 4.59 -5.51 18.18
N ILE A 217 5.12 -6.59 17.61
CA ILE A 217 4.80 -7.05 16.26
C ILE A 217 3.89 -8.28 16.35
N ARG A 218 2.85 -8.34 15.52
CA ARG A 218 1.94 -9.49 15.40
C ARG A 218 2.18 -10.20 14.07
N ILE A 219 2.29 -11.52 14.10
CA ILE A 219 2.29 -12.34 12.88
C ILE A 219 0.89 -12.94 12.72
N VAL A 220 0.29 -12.76 11.55
CA VAL A 220 -1.02 -13.28 11.17
C VAL A 220 -0.82 -14.42 10.19
N LYS A 221 -1.34 -15.59 10.56
CA LYS A 221 -1.37 -16.80 9.73
C LYS A 221 -2.77 -17.01 9.18
N SER A 222 -2.83 -17.60 7.99
CA SER A 222 -4.06 -17.93 7.28
C SER A 222 -4.11 -19.43 7.06
N ARG A 223 -5.21 -20.07 7.47
CA ARG A 223 -5.39 -21.52 7.34
C ARG A 223 -5.69 -21.98 5.90
N ASN A 224 -6.16 -21.07 5.06
CA ASN A 224 -6.54 -21.29 3.67
C ASN A 224 -6.62 -19.95 2.90
N ASN A 225 -6.89 -20.02 1.60
CA ASN A 225 -6.97 -18.87 0.69
C ASN A 225 -8.07 -17.87 1.06
N GLU A 226 -9.20 -18.37 1.55
CA GLU A 226 -10.33 -17.54 1.95
C GLU A 226 -9.96 -16.73 3.20
N ALA A 227 -9.34 -17.37 4.20
CA ALA A 227 -8.84 -16.70 5.38
C ALA A 227 -7.76 -15.67 5.04
N TYR A 228 -6.84 -15.98 4.11
CA TYR A 228 -5.84 -15.03 3.62
C TYR A 228 -6.50 -13.81 2.98
N SER A 229 -7.47 -14.03 2.09
CA SER A 229 -8.19 -12.95 1.40
C SER A 229 -8.97 -12.05 2.36
N ILE A 230 -9.49 -12.61 3.46
CA ILE A 230 -10.12 -11.83 4.53
C ILE A 230 -9.06 -11.02 5.29
N ASN A 231 -8.00 -11.69 5.76
CA ASN A 231 -6.93 -11.06 6.54
C ASN A 231 -6.23 -9.95 5.75
N ALA A 232 -5.98 -10.15 4.46
CA ALA A 232 -5.34 -9.18 3.58
C ALA A 232 -6.18 -7.90 3.43
N ARG A 233 -7.52 -8.03 3.36
CA ARG A 233 -8.42 -6.87 3.28
C ARG A 233 -8.48 -6.08 4.59
N SER A 234 -8.45 -6.76 5.73
CA SER A 234 -8.54 -6.13 7.05
C SER A 234 -7.20 -5.79 7.70
N LEU A 235 -6.08 -6.03 7.01
CA LEU A 235 -4.73 -5.97 7.61
C LEU A 235 -4.43 -4.59 8.21
N PHE A 236 -4.63 -3.52 7.44
CA PHE A 236 -4.39 -2.16 7.94
C PHE A 236 -5.32 -1.80 9.09
N ASP A 237 -6.61 -2.11 8.97
CA ASP A 237 -7.63 -1.78 9.96
C ASP A 237 -7.33 -2.48 11.30
N GLU A 238 -6.93 -3.74 11.26
CA GLU A 238 -6.47 -4.47 12.44
C GLU A 238 -5.23 -3.80 13.05
N ASN A 239 -4.23 -3.49 12.22
CA ASN A 239 -3.00 -2.86 12.70
C ASN A 239 -3.29 -1.50 13.36
N TYR A 240 -4.12 -0.66 12.74
CA TYR A 240 -4.47 0.66 13.26
C TYR A 240 -5.17 0.55 14.60
N ASN A 241 -6.16 -0.34 14.72
CA ASN A 241 -6.89 -0.54 15.97
C ASN A 241 -6.00 -1.06 17.11
N LEU A 242 -5.05 -1.96 16.79
CA LEU A 242 -4.07 -2.44 17.77
C LEU A 242 -3.10 -1.33 18.21
N ALA A 243 -2.57 -0.55 17.26
CA ALA A 243 -1.68 0.58 17.56
C ALA A 243 -2.40 1.67 18.38
N ASN A 244 -3.67 1.97 18.04
CA ASN A 244 -4.48 2.96 18.76
C ASN A 244 -4.79 2.49 20.19
N THR A 245 -5.02 1.19 20.36
CA THR A 245 -5.15 0.59 21.70
C THR A 245 -3.85 0.73 22.50
N GLN A 246 -2.69 0.54 21.86
CA GLN A 246 -1.40 0.78 22.51
C GLN A 246 -1.20 2.25 22.86
N GLN A 247 -1.64 3.18 22.01
CA GLN A 247 -1.57 4.62 22.25
C GLN A 247 -2.36 5.03 23.49
N ARG A 248 -3.57 4.48 23.67
CA ARG A 248 -4.40 4.73 24.86
C ARG A 248 -3.82 4.12 26.14
N LYS A 249 -3.16 2.96 26.04
CA LYS A 249 -2.47 2.32 27.16
C LYS A 249 -1.23 3.10 27.61
N ASN A 250 -0.54 3.73 26.68
CA ASN A 250 0.70 4.48 26.95
C ASN A 250 0.44 5.94 27.38
N LYS A 251 -0.80 6.31 27.74
CA LYS A 251 -1.16 7.69 28.09
C LYS A 251 -0.35 8.28 29.25
N ASP A 252 0.18 7.43 30.13
CA ASP A 252 0.88 7.81 31.37
C ASP A 252 2.42 7.73 31.23
N ILE A 253 2.96 7.49 30.03
CA ILE A 253 4.41 7.38 29.75
C ILE A 253 4.82 8.29 28.58
N PRO A 254 6.10 8.66 28.42
CA PRO A 254 6.51 9.59 27.37
C PRO A 254 6.31 9.03 25.95
N GLU A 255 6.43 7.71 25.74
CA GLU A 255 6.32 7.09 24.43
C GLU A 255 4.86 6.91 23.96
N GLY A 256 4.60 7.15 22.68
CA GLY A 256 3.33 6.83 22.03
C GLY A 256 3.12 5.33 21.79
N GLY A 257 1.95 4.99 21.27
CA GLY A 257 1.60 3.66 20.83
C GLY A 257 2.10 3.37 19.42
N ALA A 258 2.67 2.18 19.26
CA ALA A 258 2.97 1.60 17.96
C ALA A 258 2.43 0.17 17.87
N LYS A 259 2.35 -0.35 16.65
CA LYS A 259 2.15 -1.78 16.41
C LYS A 259 2.64 -2.14 15.01
N GLY A 260 3.30 -3.28 14.89
CA GLY A 260 3.53 -3.94 13.60
C GLY A 260 2.58 -5.12 13.40
N VAL A 261 2.09 -5.32 12.18
CA VAL A 261 1.37 -6.54 11.79
C VAL A 261 1.97 -7.08 10.49
N ILE A 262 2.33 -8.35 10.51
CA ILE A 262 2.89 -9.11 9.38
C ILE A 262 1.86 -10.18 9.00
N LEU A 263 1.30 -10.09 7.79
CA LEU A 263 0.48 -11.14 7.22
C LEU A 263 1.35 -12.04 6.35
N LEU A 264 1.47 -13.31 6.76
CA LEU A 264 2.19 -14.31 5.96
C LEU A 264 1.43 -14.62 4.67
N ASP A 265 2.18 -14.72 3.59
CA ASP A 265 1.68 -15.13 2.29
C ASP A 265 1.16 -16.58 2.31
N VAL A 266 0.18 -16.89 1.46
CA VAL A 266 -0.49 -18.19 1.41
C VAL A 266 0.50 -19.34 1.36
N ASP A 267 1.54 -19.19 0.53
CA ASP A 267 2.52 -20.26 0.28
C ASP A 267 3.65 -20.29 1.32
N HIS A 268 3.62 -19.39 2.31
CA HIS A 268 4.71 -19.14 3.25
C HIS A 268 4.26 -19.17 4.73
N GLN A 269 3.21 -19.92 5.05
CA GLN A 269 2.65 -20.00 6.41
C GLN A 269 3.60 -20.60 7.47
N ASP A 270 4.66 -21.29 7.04
CA ASP A 270 5.74 -21.82 7.88
C ASP A 270 6.90 -20.82 8.09
N LYS A 271 6.99 -19.74 7.29
CA LYS A 271 8.11 -18.79 7.27
C LYS A 271 8.01 -17.62 8.26
N ALA A 272 7.31 -17.82 9.38
CA ALA A 272 7.06 -16.75 10.36
C ALA A 272 8.34 -16.06 10.85
N ARG A 273 9.40 -16.82 11.14
CA ARG A 273 10.69 -16.29 11.60
C ARG A 273 11.38 -15.45 10.53
N VAL A 274 11.48 -15.98 9.31
CA VAL A 274 12.09 -15.28 8.17
C VAL A 274 11.35 -13.99 7.86
N ALA A 275 10.02 -14.03 7.87
CA ALA A 275 9.19 -12.85 7.67
C ALA A 275 9.44 -11.78 8.75
N PHE A 276 9.58 -12.19 10.01
CA PHE A 276 9.91 -11.28 11.10
C PHE A 276 11.30 -10.65 10.94
N GLU A 277 12.32 -11.46 10.65
CA GLU A 277 13.70 -10.99 10.43
C GLU A 277 13.76 -9.98 9.28
N LYS A 278 13.13 -10.30 8.13
CA LYS A 278 13.06 -9.39 6.98
C LYS A 278 12.24 -8.13 7.22
N TYR A 279 11.30 -8.14 8.17
CA TYR A 279 10.46 -6.99 8.48
C TYR A 279 11.20 -5.94 9.33
N ILE A 280 12.15 -6.37 10.15
CA ILE A 280 12.89 -5.50 11.07
C ILE A 280 14.24 -5.01 10.52
N ASP A 281 14.71 -5.59 9.41
CA ASP A 281 15.92 -5.20 8.66
C ASP A 281 15.71 -3.86 7.93
#